data_AF-A0A257WZ47-F1
#
_entry.id   AF-A0A257WZ47-F1
#
_cell.length_a   1.000
_cell.length_b   1.000
_cell.length_c   1.000
_cell.angle_alpha   90.00
_cell.angle_beta   90.00
_cell.angle_gamma   90.00
#
_symmetry.space_group_name_H-M   'P 1'
#
loop_
_entity.id
_entity.type
_entity.pdbx_description
1 polymer ?
#
loop_
_entity_poly.entity_id
_entity_poly.type
_entity_poly.pdbx_seq_one_letter_code
_entity_poly.pdbx_strand_id
1 'polypeptide(L)'
;MTEAFRQYFELCGSLLYWLFVAPFRGRGWRIGHTFAQIVRIGVHAVPMAALTALTIGVVLAMQSAAQLAKLGATAFVPGLVSSSLIRELAPLVTAVIVIGRSGSSVTAELGTMKVSEEIEALEVM
;
A
#
# COMPACT_ATOMS: atom_id res chain seq x y z
N MET A 1 0.81 -27.25 10.29
CA MET A 1 -0.27 -26.30 9.91
C MET A 1 -0.69 -25.42 11.09
N THR A 2 -0.80 -25.98 12.29
CA THR A 2 -1.13 -25.25 13.53
C THR A 2 -0.05 -24.23 13.97
N GLU A 3 1.24 -24.51 13.80
CA GLU A 3 2.32 -23.59 14.18
C GLU A 3 2.41 -22.33 13.31
N ALA A 4 2.32 -22.48 11.98
CA ALA A 4 2.33 -21.33 11.06
C ALA A 4 1.16 -20.38 11.33
N PHE A 5 -0.01 -20.93 11.68
CA PHE A 5 -1.17 -20.13 12.05
C PHE A 5 -0.94 -19.35 13.34
N ARG A 6 -0.32 -19.98 14.35
CA ARG A 6 0.05 -19.31 15.60
C ARG A 6 1.08 -18.19 15.38
N GLN A 7 2.12 -18.45 14.60
CA GLN A 7 3.14 -17.44 14.26
C GLN A 7 2.53 -16.24 13.54
N TYR A 8 1.61 -16.48 12.59
CA TYR A 8 0.89 -15.41 11.91
C TYR A 8 0.10 -14.54 12.89
N PHE A 9 -0.64 -15.15 13.82
CA PHE A 9 -1.39 -14.42 14.85
C PHE A 9 -0.48 -13.63 15.80
N GLU A 10 0.67 -14.18 16.19
CA GLU A 10 1.68 -13.48 17.00
C GLU A 10 2.28 -12.29 16.25
N LEU A 11 2.53 -12.41 14.94
CA LEU A 11 3.04 -11.34 14.08
C LEU A 11 2.00 -10.22 13.89
N CYS A 12 0.73 -10.57 13.67
CA CYS A 12 -0.36 -9.60 13.63
C CYS A 12 -0.56 -8.88 14.97
N GLY A 13 -0.50 -9.62 16.09
CA GLY A 13 -0.65 -9.05 17.43
C GLY A 13 0.50 -8.11 17.80
N SER A 14 1.73 -8.46 17.45
CA SER A 14 2.91 -7.61 17.69
C SER A 14 2.92 -6.36 16.80
N LEU A 15 2.52 -6.48 15.53
CA LEU A 15 2.29 -5.32 14.64
C LEU A 15 1.27 -4.36 15.25
N LEU A 16 0.14 -4.87 15.72
CA LEU A 16 -0.92 -4.05 16.33
C LEU A 16 -0.41 -3.34 17.60
N TYR A 17 0.33 -4.06 18.45
CA TYR A 17 0.93 -3.50 19.66
C TYR A 17 1.94 -2.37 19.35
N TRP A 18 2.83 -2.58 18.38
CA TRP A 18 3.83 -1.56 17.99
C TRP A 18 3.23 -0.37 17.25
N LEU A 19 2.13 -0.56 16.53
CA LEU A 19 1.43 0.51 15.84
C LEU A 19 0.63 1.39 16.80
N PHE A 20 -0.08 0.78 17.76
CA PHE A 20 -1.05 1.50 18.60
C PHE A 20 -0.63 1.73 20.05
N VAL A 21 0.17 0.86 20.67
CA VAL A 21 0.46 0.93 22.11
C VAL A 21 1.87 1.47 22.38
N ALA A 22 2.85 1.08 21.57
CA ALA A 22 4.23 1.56 21.68
C ALA A 22 4.39 3.10 21.65
N PRO A 23 3.73 3.86 20.74
CA PRO A 23 3.87 5.32 20.72
C PRO A 23 3.32 6.02 21.97
N PHE A 24 2.28 5.49 22.62
CA PHE A 24 1.69 6.08 23.82
C PHE A 24 2.51 5.82 25.11
N ARG A 25 3.46 4.89 25.07
CA ARG A 25 4.22 4.45 26.26
C ARG A 25 5.60 5.09 26.40
N GLY A 26 5.90 6.14 25.63
CA GLY A 26 7.17 6.90 25.72
C GLY A 26 8.40 6.20 25.12
N ARG A 27 8.28 4.95 24.64
CA ARG A 27 9.24 4.30 23.73
C ARG A 27 8.95 4.78 22.30
N GLY A 28 9.21 6.06 22.07
CA GLY A 28 8.82 6.76 20.84
C GLY A 28 9.44 6.16 19.59
N TRP A 29 8.67 6.14 18.51
CA TRP A 29 9.21 5.92 17.17
C TRP A 29 10.40 6.85 16.95
N ARG A 30 11.47 6.33 16.35
CA ARG A 30 12.55 7.18 15.84
C ARG A 30 12.03 7.91 14.61
N ILE A 31 11.38 9.07 14.83
CA ILE A 31 10.63 9.85 13.83
C ILE A 31 11.45 10.03 12.54
N GLY A 32 12.76 10.27 12.66
CA GLY A 32 13.65 10.42 11.49
C GLY A 32 13.71 9.18 10.59
N HIS A 33 13.86 7.98 11.17
CA HIS A 33 13.92 6.73 10.39
C HIS A 33 12.55 6.32 9.86
N THR A 34 11.49 6.50 10.66
CA THR A 34 10.12 6.21 10.23
C THR A 34 9.73 7.12 9.07
N PHE A 35 10.03 8.41 9.14
CA PHE A 35 9.75 9.36 8.06
C PHE A 35 10.54 9.02 6.79
N ALA A 36 11.83 8.68 6.92
CA ALA A 36 12.64 8.24 5.79
C ALA A 36 12.04 7.01 5.10
N GLN A 37 11.50 6.04 5.86
CA GLN A 37 10.82 4.88 5.30
C GLN A 37 9.49 5.24 4.63
N ILE A 38 8.68 6.13 5.22
CA ILE A 38 7.45 6.61 4.60
C ILE A 38 7.74 7.27 3.24
N VAL A 39 8.76 8.13 3.17
CA VAL A 39 9.18 8.79 1.93
C VAL A 39 9.68 7.74 0.92
N ARG A 40 10.52 6.80 1.33
CA ARG A 40 11.05 5.74 0.45
C ARG A 40 9.94 4.86 -0.13
N ILE A 41 8.96 4.48 0.69
CA ILE A 41 7.84 3.63 0.28
C ILE A 41 6.89 4.41 -0.63
N GLY A 42 6.55 5.64 -0.27
CA GLY A 42 5.61 6.49 -1.01
C GLY A 42 6.18 6.95 -2.35
N VAL A 43 7.31 7.64 -2.36
CA VAL A 43 7.88 8.28 -3.56
C VAL A 43 8.15 7.27 -4.66
N HIS A 44 8.70 6.12 -4.31
CA HIS A 44 9.00 5.10 -5.31
C HIS A 44 7.77 4.36 -5.85
N ALA A 45 6.62 4.42 -5.16
CA ALA A 45 5.37 3.86 -5.66
C ALA A 45 4.65 4.82 -6.63
N VAL A 46 4.95 6.13 -6.58
CA VAL A 46 4.30 7.17 -7.40
C VAL A 46 4.34 6.88 -8.91
N PRO A 47 5.48 6.48 -9.53
CA PRO A 47 5.52 6.25 -10.98
C PRO A 47 4.57 5.13 -11.43
N MET A 48 4.51 4.05 -10.65
CA MET A 48 3.62 2.91 -10.92
C MET A 48 2.16 3.29 -10.72
N ALA A 49 1.85 4.03 -9.65
CA ALA A 49 0.50 4.55 -9.39
C ALA A 49 0.04 5.53 -10.46
N ALA A 50 0.91 6.43 -10.94
CA ALA A 50 0.57 7.41 -11.98
C ALA A 50 0.27 6.74 -13.32
N LEU A 51 1.10 5.80 -13.76
CA LEU A 51 0.91 5.08 -15.03
C LEU A 51 -0.39 4.27 -15.03
N THR A 52 -0.65 3.56 -13.94
CA THR A 52 -1.88 2.76 -13.79
C THR A 52 -3.12 3.64 -13.67
N ALA A 53 -3.08 4.70 -12.87
CA ALA A 53 -4.20 5.65 -12.74
C ALA A 53 -4.55 6.32 -14.06
N LEU A 54 -3.55 6.70 -14.87
CA LEU A 54 -3.76 7.26 -16.20
C LEU A 54 -4.44 6.25 -17.13
N THR A 55 -3.95 5.01 -17.15
CA THR A 55 -4.49 3.96 -18.02
C THR A 55 -5.94 3.63 -17.63
N ILE A 56 -6.21 3.47 -16.34
CA ILE A 56 -7.55 3.19 -15.81
C ILE A 56 -8.48 4.38 -16.09
N GLY A 57 -8.02 5.61 -15.89
CA GLY A 57 -8.80 6.82 -16.14
C GLY A 57 -9.27 6.95 -17.59
N VAL A 58 -8.38 6.69 -18.56
CA VAL A 58 -8.71 6.72 -19.98
C VAL A 58 -9.73 5.63 -20.34
N VAL A 59 -9.50 4.39 -19.88
CA VAL A 59 -10.41 3.27 -20.15
C VAL A 59 -11.80 3.54 -19.54
N LEU A 60 -11.85 4.03 -18.31
CA LEU A 60 -13.10 4.34 -17.63
C LEU A 60 -13.86 5.46 -18.35
N ALA A 61 -13.18 6.53 -18.75
CA ALA A 61 -13.79 7.63 -19.49
C ALA A 61 -14.40 7.16 -20.82
N MET A 62 -13.66 6.34 -21.59
CA MET A 62 -14.16 5.78 -22.84
C MET A 62 -15.37 4.85 -22.62
N GLN A 63 -15.32 4.00 -21.60
CA GLN A 63 -16.40 3.08 -21.29
C GLN A 63 -17.66 3.80 -20.81
N SER A 64 -17.52 4.76 -19.89
CA SER A 64 -18.63 5.58 -19.39
C SER A 64 -19.24 6.44 -20.49
N ALA A 65 -18.43 7.02 -21.39
CA ALA A 65 -18.92 7.77 -22.53
C ALA A 65 -19.77 6.90 -23.47
N ALA A 66 -19.30 5.68 -23.80
CA ALA A 66 -20.04 4.75 -24.65
C ALA A 66 -21.36 4.27 -24.01
N GLN A 67 -21.40 4.13 -22.67
CA GLN A 67 -22.61 3.75 -21.95
C GLN A 67 -23.63 4.90 -21.88
N LEU A 68 -23.20 6.10 -21.51
CA LEU A 68 -24.07 7.27 -21.37
C LEU A 68 -24.55 7.83 -22.71
N ALA A 69 -23.78 7.64 -23.79
CA ALA A 69 -24.20 7.99 -25.14
C ALA A 69 -25.47 7.24 -25.56
N LYS A 70 -25.63 5.97 -25.16
CA LYS A 70 -26.85 5.18 -25.44
C LYS A 70 -28.09 5.71 -24.73
N LEU A 71 -27.89 6.45 -23.64
CA LEU A 71 -28.94 7.04 -22.81
C LEU A 71 -29.17 8.54 -23.13
N GLY A 72 -28.43 9.11 -24.10
CA GLY A 72 -28.46 10.55 -24.38
C GLY A 72 -27.86 11.42 -23.26
N ALA A 73 -27.12 10.84 -22.32
CA ALA A 73 -26.70 11.46 -21.06
C ALA A 73 -25.19 11.77 -21.02
N THR A 74 -24.57 12.11 -22.15
CA THR A 74 -23.11 12.28 -22.28
C THR A 74 -22.52 13.39 -21.39
N ALA A 75 -23.33 14.39 -20.99
CA ALA A 75 -22.91 15.45 -20.08
C ALA A 75 -22.55 14.95 -18.67
N PHE A 76 -23.05 13.78 -18.25
CA PHE A 76 -22.78 13.22 -16.92
C PHE A 76 -21.49 12.41 -16.84
N VAL A 77 -20.79 12.20 -17.95
CA VAL A 77 -19.55 11.40 -18.00
C VAL A 77 -18.48 11.91 -17.03
N PRO A 78 -18.13 13.22 -16.98
CA PRO A 78 -17.10 13.70 -16.06
C PRO A 78 -17.48 13.51 -14.58
N GLY A 79 -18.76 13.67 -14.24
CA GLY A 79 -19.27 13.49 -12.88
C GLY A 79 -19.21 12.03 -12.42
N LEU A 80 -19.59 11.10 -13.30
CA LEU A 80 -19.51 9.67 -13.02
C LEU A 80 -18.05 9.23 -12.85
N VAL A 81 -17.18 9.57 -13.80
CA VAL A 81 -15.77 9.18 -13.79
C VAL A 81 -15.06 9.72 -12.55
N SER A 82 -15.24 11.01 -12.22
CA SER A 82 -14.59 11.62 -11.05
C SER A 82 -15.09 11.03 -9.73
N SER A 83 -16.40 10.82 -9.58
CA SER A 83 -16.98 10.21 -8.37
C SER A 83 -16.48 8.78 -8.16
N SER A 84 -16.49 7.95 -9.22
CA SER A 84 -16.03 6.56 -9.15
C SER A 84 -14.53 6.44 -8.87
N LEU A 85 -13.71 7.32 -9.46
CA LEU A 85 -12.27 7.33 -9.20
C LEU A 85 -11.97 7.70 -7.74
N ILE A 86 -12.52 8.81 -7.23
CA ILE A 86 -12.16 9.33 -5.90
C ILE A 86 -12.67 8.41 -4.79
N ARG A 87 -13.90 7.87 -4.91
CA ARG A 87 -14.53 7.09 -3.83
C ARG A 87 -14.07 5.65 -3.75
N GLU A 88 -13.69 5.05 -4.87
CA GLU A 88 -13.52 3.59 -4.94
C GLU A 88 -12.18 3.21 -5.55
N LEU A 89 -11.96 3.57 -6.82
CA LEU A 89 -10.86 3.01 -7.59
C LEU A 89 -9.50 3.59 -7.18
N ALA A 90 -9.39 4.90 -6.92
CA ALA A 90 -8.13 5.51 -6.54
C ALA A 90 -7.54 4.94 -5.23
N PRO A 91 -8.28 4.85 -4.11
CA PRO A 91 -7.74 4.26 -2.89
C PRO A 91 -7.44 2.76 -3.06
N LEU A 92 -8.30 2.02 -3.76
CA LEU A 92 -8.11 0.57 -3.96
C LEU A 92 -6.87 0.28 -4.82
N VAL A 93 -6.73 0.94 -5.96
CA VAL A 93 -5.58 0.75 -6.86
C VAL A 93 -4.29 1.18 -6.19
N THR A 94 -4.29 2.31 -5.47
CA THR A 94 -3.11 2.79 -4.74
C THR A 94 -2.69 1.78 -3.67
N ALA A 95 -3.63 1.23 -2.90
CA ALA A 95 -3.34 0.23 -1.88
C ALA A 95 -2.69 -1.03 -2.48
N VAL A 96 -3.26 -1.57 -3.57
CA VAL A 96 -2.72 -2.76 -4.24
C VAL A 96 -1.30 -2.53 -4.77
N ILE A 97 -1.05 -1.36 -5.37
CA ILE A 97 0.27 -1.03 -5.92
C ILE A 97 1.32 -0.88 -4.81
N VAL A 98 0.98 -0.18 -3.73
CA VAL A 98 1.88 0.01 -2.59
C VAL A 98 2.20 -1.33 -1.92
N ILE A 99 1.19 -2.18 -1.68
CA ILE A 99 1.38 -3.52 -1.11
C ILE A 99 2.26 -4.38 -2.03
N GLY A 100 1.98 -4.40 -3.34
CA GLY A 100 2.72 -5.22 -4.29
C GLY A 100 4.20 -4.80 -4.39
N ARG A 101 4.46 -3.52 -4.65
CA ARG A 101 5.82 -3.02 -4.89
C ARG A 101 6.62 -2.91 -3.60
N SER A 102 6.09 -2.21 -2.60
CA SER A 102 6.83 -1.94 -1.37
C SER A 102 6.81 -3.15 -0.43
N GLY A 103 5.72 -3.92 -0.37
CA GLY A 103 5.67 -5.16 0.40
C GLY A 103 6.67 -6.21 -0.12
N SER A 104 6.81 -6.36 -1.44
CA SER A 104 7.84 -7.25 -2.02
C SER A 104 9.25 -6.76 -1.72
N SER A 105 9.50 -5.45 -1.83
CA SER A 105 10.81 -4.86 -1.51
C SER A 105 11.20 -5.08 -0.05
N VAL A 106 10.28 -4.87 0.90
CA VAL A 106 10.53 -5.08 2.33
C VAL A 106 10.75 -6.56 2.64
N THR A 107 9.94 -7.43 2.05
CA THR A 107 10.12 -8.89 2.21
C THR A 107 11.47 -9.35 1.67
N ALA A 108 11.91 -8.82 0.52
CA ALA A 108 13.21 -9.13 -0.06
C ALA A 108 14.36 -8.66 0.84
N GLU A 109 14.29 -7.44 1.37
CA GLU A 109 15.31 -6.87 2.27
C GLU A 109 15.41 -7.67 3.58
N LEU A 110 14.28 -8.00 4.20
CA LEU A 110 14.26 -8.86 5.40
C LEU A 110 14.76 -10.27 5.08
N GLY A 111 14.45 -10.80 3.90
CA GLY A 111 14.97 -12.07 3.41
C GLY A 111 16.49 -12.07 3.27
N THR A 112 17.06 -11.00 2.70
CA THR A 112 18.52 -10.87 2.59
C THR A 112 19.17 -10.76 3.96
N MET A 113 18.60 -9.97 4.88
CA MET A 113 19.12 -9.85 6.24
C MET A 113 19.09 -11.18 7.00
N LYS A 114 18.08 -12.01 6.75
CA LYS A 114 17.97 -13.35 7.34
C LYS A 114 19.02 -14.31 6.78
N VAL A 115 19.28 -14.29 5.48
CA VAL A 115 20.29 -15.17 4.85
C VAL A 115 21.72 -14.74 5.18
N SER A 116 21.94 -13.44 5.40
CA SER A 116 23.22 -12.87 5.81
C SER A 116 23.46 -12.90 7.32
N GLU A 117 22.56 -13.53 8.10
CA GLU A 117 22.61 -13.65 9.56
C GLU A 117 22.65 -12.30 10.33
N GLU A 118 22.27 -11.20 9.69
CA GLU A 118 22.26 -9.86 10.30
C GLU A 118 21.20 -9.76 11.41
N ILE A 119 20.10 -10.50 11.28
CA ILE A 119 19.03 -10.54 12.29
C ILE A 119 19.51 -11.26 13.55
N GLU A 120 20.17 -12.43 13.42
CA GLU A 120 20.72 -13.12 14.59
C GLU A 120 21.81 -12.29 15.28
N ALA A 121 22.65 -11.61 14.50
CA ALA A 121 23.69 -10.74 15.04
C ALA A 121 23.13 -9.62 15.94
N LEU A 122 21.99 -9.02 15.55
CA LEU A 122 21.31 -8.00 16.33
C LEU A 122 20.62 -8.54 17.60
N GLU A 123 20.25 -9.83 17.63
CA GLU A 123 19.55 -10.44 18.77
C GLU A 123 20.51 -10.82 19.91
N VAL A 124 21.79 -11.08 19.58
CA VAL A 124 22.82 -11.45 20.57
C VAL A 124 23.52 -10.23 21.20
N MET A 125 23.36 -9.04 20.63
CA MET A 125 23.90 -7.77 21.15
C MET A 125 22.99 -7.10 22.19
#